data_AF-A0A954Z9E2-F1
#
_entry.id   AF-A0A954Z9E2-F1
#
_cell.length_a   1.000
_cell.length_b   1.000
_cell.length_c   1.000
_cell.angle_alpha   90.00
_cell.angle_beta   90.00
_cell.angle_gamma   90.00
#
_symmetry.space_group_name_H-M   'P 1'
#
loop_
_entity.id
_entity.type
_entity.pdbx_description
1 polymer ?
#
loop_
_entity_poly.entity_id
_entity_poly.type
_entity_poly.pdbx_seq_one_letter_code
_entity_poly.pdbx_strand_id
1 'polypeptide(L)'
;AEDGAVVTAGLHIMKSTSPVASLQCRAIIEWLRAEAGTSSSDPLADARARWVAWRANQVTKLVRNVHAAAVRRRPPAVVSSSGGPSPVEFYACYRDARRWLDEGLNTHVFPMNYTADLETLREKLDVQWNSTPPERRQNVYPGLQIYSRRTVDGEVRVEPQHADIVEGQLRLVHEVGYTGFALFAYNTLSEDVVEAVRRVSQATDPTQ
;
A
#
# COMPACT_ATOMS: atom_id res chain seq x y z
N ALA A 1 2.32 -22.16 47.37
CA ALA A 1 2.43 -21.36 46.14
C ALA A 1 1.38 -21.92 45.21
N GLU A 2 0.31 -21.17 44.94
CA GLU A 2 -0.67 -21.59 43.94
C GLU A 2 -0.01 -21.40 42.57
N ASP A 3 0.15 -22.51 41.84
CA ASP A 3 0.68 -22.51 40.49
C ASP A 3 -0.28 -21.72 39.60
N GLY A 4 0.10 -20.49 39.24
CA GLY A 4 -0.66 -19.66 38.33
C GLY A 4 -0.81 -20.37 36.98
N ALA A 5 -2.05 -20.58 36.55
CA ALA A 5 -2.34 -21.16 35.25
C ALA A 5 -1.98 -20.16 34.14
N VAL A 6 -1.01 -20.50 33.29
CA VAL A 6 -0.68 -19.72 32.09
C VAL A 6 -1.62 -20.13 30.96
N VAL A 7 -2.55 -19.25 30.58
CA VAL A 7 -3.39 -19.43 29.40
C VAL A 7 -2.73 -18.73 28.21
N THR A 8 -2.24 -19.51 27.25
CA THR A 8 -1.75 -18.98 25.97
C THR A 8 -2.88 -19.04 24.93
N ALA A 9 -3.39 -17.89 24.51
CA ALA A 9 -4.33 -17.79 23.40
C ALA A 9 -3.59 -17.33 22.12
N GLY A 10 -3.55 -18.17 21.11
CA GLY A 10 -3.00 -17.85 19.78
C GLY A 10 -4.12 -17.51 18.82
N LEU A 11 -4.25 -16.23 18.43
CA LEU A 11 -5.18 -15.82 17.38
C LEU A 11 -4.40 -15.65 16.07
N HIS A 12 -4.63 -16.55 15.11
CA HIS A 12 -4.04 -16.43 13.78
C HIS A 12 -5.07 -15.83 12.82
N ILE A 13 -4.95 -14.52 12.58
CA ILE A 13 -5.74 -13.84 11.55
C ILE A 13 -4.89 -13.84 10.28
N MET A 14 -5.26 -14.69 9.34
CA MET A 14 -4.79 -14.58 7.96
C MET A 14 -5.35 -13.27 7.40
N LYS A 15 -4.50 -12.24 7.30
CA LYS A 15 -4.71 -10.94 6.65
C LYS A 15 -6.19 -10.60 6.37
N SER A 16 -6.83 -9.86 7.27
CA SER A 16 -8.18 -9.32 7.03
C SER A 16 -8.13 -7.83 6.74
N THR A 17 -8.80 -7.41 5.68
CA THR A 17 -9.10 -6.00 5.36
C THR A 17 -10.44 -5.56 5.96
N SER A 18 -11.20 -6.48 6.58
CA SER A 18 -12.48 -6.18 7.20
C SER A 18 -12.32 -5.33 8.47
N PRO A 19 -12.94 -4.15 8.53
CA PRO A 19 -12.99 -3.35 9.76
C PRO A 19 -13.67 -4.10 10.90
N VAL A 20 -14.71 -4.89 10.59
CA VAL A 20 -15.47 -5.67 11.57
C VAL A 20 -14.58 -6.75 12.20
N ALA A 21 -13.88 -7.53 11.38
CA ALA A 21 -12.96 -8.55 11.89
C ALA A 21 -11.83 -7.91 12.72
N SER A 22 -11.29 -6.78 12.28
CA SER A 22 -10.25 -6.05 13.03
C SER A 22 -10.74 -5.57 14.39
N LEU A 23 -11.96 -5.02 14.47
CA LEU A 23 -12.60 -4.58 15.71
C LEU A 23 -12.88 -5.76 16.66
N GLN A 24 -13.40 -6.87 16.13
CA GLN A 24 -13.66 -8.07 16.92
C GLN A 24 -12.37 -8.66 17.50
N CYS A 25 -11.31 -8.72 16.70
CA CYS A 25 -10.01 -9.20 17.16
C CYS A 25 -9.42 -8.30 18.24
N ARG A 26 -9.55 -6.98 18.08
CA ARG A 26 -9.18 -6.03 19.13
C ARG A 26 -9.98 -6.29 20.41
N ALA A 27 -11.29 -6.45 20.31
CA ALA A 27 -12.15 -6.74 21.45
C ALA A 27 -11.78 -8.06 22.14
N ILE A 28 -11.43 -9.10 21.39
CA ILE A 28 -10.95 -10.38 21.93
C ILE A 28 -9.64 -10.19 22.70
N ILE A 29 -8.69 -9.44 22.15
CA ILE A 29 -7.41 -9.14 22.83
C ILE A 29 -7.64 -8.33 24.11
N GLU A 30 -8.50 -7.32 24.06
CA GLU A 30 -8.87 -6.50 25.23
C GLU A 30 -9.57 -7.34 26.30
N TRP A 31 -10.49 -8.22 25.91
CA TRP A 31 -11.16 -9.16 26.82
C TRP A 31 -10.17 -10.13 27.47
N LEU A 32 -9.29 -10.77 26.69
CA LEU A 32 -8.26 -11.68 27.22
C LEU A 32 -7.34 -10.98 28.24
N ARG A 33 -6.96 -9.72 27.97
CA ARG A 33 -6.15 -8.92 28.90
C ARG A 33 -6.87 -8.63 30.21
N ALA A 34 -8.17 -8.30 30.13
CA ALA A 34 -9.00 -8.05 31.30
C ALA A 34 -9.17 -9.33 32.14
N GLU A 35 -9.47 -10.47 31.52
CA GLU A 35 -9.63 -11.76 32.19
C GLU A 35 -8.33 -12.22 32.88
N ALA A 36 -7.18 -11.98 32.23
CA ALA A 36 -5.87 -12.28 32.82
C ALA A 36 -5.45 -11.32 33.94
N GLY A 37 -6.25 -10.28 34.26
CA GLY A 37 -5.89 -9.24 35.24
C GLY A 37 -4.67 -8.42 34.82
N THR A 38 -4.31 -8.42 33.53
CA THR A 38 -3.16 -7.69 33.00
C THR A 38 -3.53 -6.24 32.74
N SER A 39 -3.14 -5.34 33.64
CA SER A 39 -3.31 -3.89 33.49
C SER A 39 -2.00 -3.14 33.20
N SER A 40 -0.88 -3.86 33.11
CA SER A 40 0.46 -3.30 32.90
C SER A 40 0.80 -3.10 31.42
N SER A 41 1.83 -2.28 31.17
CA SER A 41 2.43 -2.12 29.83
C SER A 41 2.88 -3.47 29.29
N ASP A 42 2.74 -3.70 27.99
CA ASP A 42 3.27 -4.87 27.28
C ASP A 42 4.70 -4.56 26.79
N PRO A 43 5.76 -4.94 27.54
CA PRO A 43 7.12 -4.54 27.22
C PRO A 43 7.61 -5.14 25.89
N LEU A 44 7.05 -6.27 25.46
CA LEU A 44 7.39 -6.90 24.18
C LEU A 44 6.74 -6.17 23.02
N ALA A 45 5.47 -5.75 23.15
CA ALA A 45 4.82 -4.89 22.18
C ALA A 45 5.55 -3.55 22.05
N ASP A 46 5.94 -2.94 23.17
CA ASP A 46 6.70 -1.68 23.18
C ASP A 46 8.08 -1.85 22.53
N ALA A 47 8.80 -2.93 22.85
CA ALA A 47 10.09 -3.24 22.23
C ALA A 47 9.95 -3.46 20.71
N ARG A 48 8.91 -4.19 20.29
CA ARG A 48 8.59 -4.39 18.86
C ARG A 48 8.26 -3.06 18.19
N ALA A 49 7.47 -2.19 18.80
CA ALA A 49 7.13 -0.88 18.24
C ALA A 49 8.39 -0.01 18.06
N ARG A 50 9.27 0.05 19.08
CA ARG A 50 10.57 0.74 18.98
C ARG A 50 11.45 0.15 17.89
N TRP A 51 11.48 -1.17 17.73
CA TRP A 51 12.26 -1.85 16.69
C TRP A 51 11.76 -1.52 15.28
N VAL A 52 10.45 -1.57 15.05
CA VAL A 52 9.81 -1.19 13.77
C VAL A 52 10.13 0.28 13.46
N ALA A 53 9.93 1.17 14.43
CA ALA A 53 10.23 2.60 14.26
C ALA A 53 11.71 2.85 13.95
N TRP A 54 12.62 2.17 14.64
CA TRP A 54 14.05 2.26 14.37
C TRP A 54 14.39 1.85 12.93
N ARG A 55 13.84 0.74 12.43
CA ARG A 55 14.03 0.29 11.04
C ARG A 55 13.47 1.27 10.02
N ALA A 56 12.24 1.74 10.23
CA ALA A 56 11.61 2.72 9.35
C ALA A 56 12.40 4.04 9.31
N ASN A 57 12.98 4.45 10.44
CA ASN A 57 13.87 5.61 10.52
C ASN A 57 15.18 5.42 9.72
N GLN A 58 15.75 4.21 9.68
CA GLN A 58 16.93 3.95 8.83
C GLN A 58 16.59 4.10 7.35
N VAL A 59 15.46 3.54 6.89
CA VAL A 59 14.98 3.69 5.51
C VAL A 59 14.71 5.17 5.19
N THR A 60 14.03 5.87 6.10
CA THR A 60 13.74 7.31 5.93
C THR A 60 15.01 8.15 5.85
N LYS A 61 16.05 7.82 6.63
CA LYS A 61 17.36 8.49 6.54
C LYS A 61 17.99 8.33 5.15
N LEU A 62 17.91 7.14 4.56
CA LEU A 62 18.37 6.90 3.19
C LEU A 62 17.59 7.76 2.18
N VAL A 63 16.25 7.74 2.24
CA VAL A 63 15.38 8.54 1.35
C VAL A 63 15.72 10.03 1.46
N ARG A 64 15.90 10.55 2.68
CA ARG A 64 16.29 11.94 2.91
C ARG A 64 17.64 12.29 2.30
N ASN A 65 18.63 11.40 2.42
CA ASN A 65 19.95 11.60 1.83
C ASN A 65 19.90 11.61 0.29
N VAL A 66 19.11 10.70 -0.30
CA VAL A 66 18.88 10.65 -1.76
C VAL A 66 18.21 11.92 -2.24
N HIS A 67 17.15 12.36 -1.57
CA HIS A 67 16.46 13.61 -1.89
C HIS A 67 17.42 14.81 -1.86
N ALA A 68 18.17 14.96 -0.77
CA ALA A 68 19.12 16.06 -0.62
C ALA A 68 20.21 16.03 -1.70
N ALA A 69 20.68 14.84 -2.10
CA ALA A 69 21.64 14.70 -3.20
C ALA A 69 21.05 15.08 -4.56
N ALA A 70 19.80 14.66 -4.85
CA ALA A 70 19.11 14.97 -6.10
C ALA A 70 18.86 16.48 -6.23
N VAL A 71 18.31 17.12 -5.19
CA VAL A 71 18.02 18.55 -5.19
C VAL A 71 19.30 19.39 -5.34
N ARG A 72 20.40 19.02 -4.66
CA ARG A 72 21.69 19.72 -4.86
C ARG A 72 22.21 19.65 -6.29
N ARG A 73 21.93 18.57 -7.02
CA ARG A 73 22.44 18.38 -8.38
C ARG A 73 21.64 19.15 -9.43
N ARG A 74 20.30 19.20 -9.31
CA ARG A 74 19.41 19.86 -10.27
C ARG A 74 18.04 20.20 -9.67
N PRO A 75 17.81 21.44 -9.21
CA PRO A 75 16.47 21.93 -8.90
C PRO A 75 15.66 22.24 -10.17
N PRO A 76 14.34 21.92 -10.25
CA PRO A 76 13.56 21.05 -9.37
C PRO A 76 13.77 19.56 -9.71
N ALA A 77 14.27 18.76 -8.75
CA ALA A 77 14.43 17.32 -8.92
C ALA A 77 13.14 16.59 -8.51
N VAL A 78 12.67 15.68 -9.36
CA VAL A 78 11.62 14.73 -9.01
C VAL A 78 12.25 13.56 -8.28
N VAL A 79 11.78 13.27 -7.08
CA VAL A 79 12.21 12.12 -6.27
C VAL A 79 10.97 11.29 -5.96
N SER A 80 10.99 10.02 -6.33
CA SER A 80 9.81 9.17 -6.21
C SER A 80 10.16 7.74 -5.82
N SER A 81 9.15 7.00 -5.36
CA SER A 81 9.30 5.57 -5.05
C SER A 81 8.03 4.78 -5.34
N SER A 82 8.18 3.49 -5.63
CA SER A 82 7.05 2.57 -5.84
C SER A 82 6.51 1.94 -4.55
N GLY A 83 6.51 2.70 -3.46
CA GLY A 83 5.87 2.35 -2.19
C GLY A 83 4.78 3.37 -1.88
N GLY A 84 3.65 2.92 -1.34
CA GLY A 84 2.50 3.74 -1.04
C GLY A 84 2.34 4.11 0.44
N PRO A 85 1.50 5.10 0.74
CA PRO A 85 1.25 5.59 2.11
C PRO A 85 0.42 4.63 2.99
N SER A 86 0.19 3.39 2.54
CA SER A 86 -0.54 2.39 3.32
C SER A 86 0.21 2.03 4.61
N PRO A 87 -0.47 1.93 5.77
CA PRO A 87 0.13 1.51 7.03
C PRO A 87 0.73 0.11 6.96
N VAL A 88 0.22 -0.75 6.07
CA VAL A 88 0.76 -2.10 5.86
C VAL A 88 2.22 -2.04 5.45
N GLU A 89 2.63 -1.07 4.64
CA GLU A 89 4.03 -0.94 4.21
C GLU A 89 4.97 -0.59 5.36
N PHE A 90 4.51 0.23 6.30
CA PHE A 90 5.27 0.59 7.49
C PHE A 90 5.57 -0.63 8.36
N TYR A 91 4.54 -1.45 8.63
CA TYR A 91 4.71 -2.62 9.50
C TYR A 91 5.32 -3.83 8.81
N ALA A 92 5.07 -4.03 7.51
CA ALA A 92 5.55 -5.20 6.78
C ALA A 92 6.98 -5.03 6.24
N CYS A 93 7.32 -3.82 5.75
CA CYS A 93 8.59 -3.58 5.08
C CYS A 93 9.28 -2.26 5.48
N TYR A 94 8.82 -1.61 6.55
CA TYR A 94 9.45 -0.42 7.13
C TYR A 94 9.54 0.77 6.16
N ARG A 95 8.63 0.84 5.17
CA ARG A 95 8.50 1.97 4.25
C ARG A 95 7.43 2.91 4.75
N ASP A 96 7.77 4.19 4.90
CA ASP A 96 6.89 5.22 5.45
C ASP A 96 6.62 6.31 4.41
N ALA A 97 6.03 5.91 3.28
CA ALA A 97 5.78 6.82 2.18
C ALA A 97 4.81 7.95 2.55
N ARG A 98 3.93 7.74 3.54
CA ARG A 98 3.09 8.79 4.14
C ARG A 98 3.97 9.90 4.69
N ARG A 99 4.93 9.57 5.56
CA ARG A 99 5.88 10.52 6.12
C ARG A 99 6.78 11.14 5.05
N TRP A 100 7.21 10.36 4.05
CA TRP A 100 8.07 10.87 2.98
C TRP A 100 7.36 11.90 2.11
N LEU A 101 6.05 11.75 1.86
CA LEU A 101 5.23 12.77 1.19
C LEU A 101 5.04 14.00 2.07
N ASP A 102 4.71 13.81 3.34
CA ASP A 102 4.48 14.89 4.30
C ASP A 102 5.71 15.80 4.46
N GLU A 103 6.88 15.18 4.68
CA GLU A 103 8.19 15.84 4.75
C GLU A 103 8.70 16.36 3.38
N GLY A 104 8.00 16.09 2.27
CA GLY A 104 8.41 16.49 0.93
C GLY A 104 9.65 15.77 0.39
N LEU A 105 10.05 14.64 0.99
CA LEU A 105 11.18 13.83 0.55
C LEU A 105 10.89 13.14 -0.78
N ASN A 106 9.67 12.65 -0.94
CA ASN A 106 9.15 12.19 -2.21
C ASN A 106 8.20 13.23 -2.78
N THR A 107 8.45 13.66 -4.02
CA THR A 107 7.52 14.51 -4.77
C THR A 107 6.33 13.70 -5.29
N HIS A 108 6.53 12.41 -5.57
CA HIS A 108 5.50 11.50 -6.06
C HIS A 108 5.70 10.09 -5.51
N VAL A 109 4.63 9.32 -5.37
CA VAL A 109 4.69 7.90 -5.02
C VAL A 109 3.84 7.06 -5.95
N PHE A 110 4.32 5.84 -6.22
CA PHE A 110 3.71 4.89 -7.15
C PHE A 110 3.39 3.54 -6.48
N PRO A 111 2.45 3.50 -5.52
CA PRO A 111 2.09 2.27 -4.81
C PRO A 111 1.79 1.10 -5.76
N MET A 112 2.41 -0.05 -5.52
CA MET A 112 2.22 -1.25 -6.35
C MET A 112 0.90 -1.96 -5.97
N ASN A 113 -0.23 -1.48 -6.50
CA ASN A 113 -1.57 -2.02 -6.25
C ASN A 113 -1.88 -3.22 -7.14
N TYR A 114 -0.95 -4.18 -7.13
CA TYR A 114 -0.93 -5.33 -8.01
C TYR A 114 -1.97 -6.36 -7.58
N THR A 115 -3.05 -6.42 -8.36
CA THR A 115 -4.14 -7.39 -8.28
C THR A 115 -4.88 -7.36 -9.63
N ALA A 116 -5.59 -8.43 -9.98
CA ALA A 116 -6.55 -8.42 -11.09
C ALA A 116 -8.00 -8.22 -10.58
N ASP A 117 -8.23 -8.44 -9.29
CA ASP A 117 -9.53 -8.32 -8.66
C ASP A 117 -9.85 -6.86 -8.28
N LEU A 118 -11.02 -6.38 -8.70
CA LEU A 118 -11.45 -4.98 -8.51
C LEU A 118 -11.83 -4.68 -7.06
N GLU A 119 -12.40 -5.63 -6.33
CA GLU A 119 -12.75 -5.45 -4.92
C GLU A 119 -11.47 -5.28 -4.08
N THR A 120 -10.52 -6.19 -4.25
CA THR A 120 -9.17 -6.09 -3.66
C THR A 120 -8.48 -4.78 -4.03
N LEU A 121 -8.62 -4.31 -5.29
CA LEU A 121 -8.05 -3.03 -5.70
C LEU A 121 -8.69 -1.87 -4.94
N ARG A 122 -10.03 -1.83 -4.85
CA ARG A 122 -10.76 -0.78 -4.13
C ARG A 122 -10.31 -0.70 -2.68
N GLU A 123 -10.23 -1.81 -1.97
CA GLU A 123 -9.76 -1.83 -0.58
C GLU A 123 -8.35 -1.22 -0.43
N LYS A 124 -7.43 -1.55 -1.34
CA LYS A 124 -6.07 -0.99 -1.35
C LYS A 124 -6.11 0.52 -1.58
N LEU A 125 -6.89 0.97 -2.57
CA LEU A 125 -7.03 2.38 -2.93
C LEU A 125 -7.62 3.19 -1.79
N ASP A 126 -8.64 2.67 -1.10
CA ASP A 126 -9.32 3.34 0.01
C ASP A 126 -8.40 3.46 1.24
N VAL A 127 -7.72 2.38 1.63
CA VAL A 127 -6.73 2.41 2.71
C VAL A 127 -5.63 3.42 2.41
N GLN A 128 -5.14 3.41 1.18
CA GLN A 128 -4.12 4.35 0.72
C GLN A 128 -4.60 5.81 0.75
N TRP A 129 -5.80 6.07 0.25
CA TRP A 129 -6.41 7.40 0.20
C TRP A 129 -6.61 7.98 1.60
N ASN A 130 -7.14 7.17 2.51
CA ASN A 130 -7.38 7.54 3.90
C ASN A 130 -6.09 7.74 4.71
N SER A 131 -5.00 7.09 4.29
CA SER A 131 -3.69 7.23 4.94
C SER A 131 -2.86 8.38 4.38
N THR A 132 -3.27 8.95 3.24
CA THR A 132 -2.58 10.08 2.60
C THR A 132 -3.12 11.41 3.14
N PRO A 133 -2.25 12.34 3.60
CA PRO A 133 -2.69 13.68 3.94
C PRO A 133 -3.46 14.33 2.77
N PRO A 134 -4.62 14.98 2.98
CA PRO A 134 -5.46 15.48 1.89
C PRO A 134 -4.71 16.31 0.85
N GLU A 135 -3.81 17.19 1.29
CA GLU A 135 -2.98 18.08 0.47
C GLU A 135 -1.88 17.35 -0.33
N ARG A 136 -1.65 16.06 -0.06
CA ARG A 136 -0.66 15.22 -0.75
C ARG A 136 -1.29 14.19 -1.67
N ARG A 137 -2.63 14.08 -1.74
CA ARG A 137 -3.32 13.06 -2.54
C ARG A 137 -3.01 13.13 -4.04
N GLN A 138 -2.85 14.34 -4.57
CA GLN A 138 -2.43 14.57 -5.97
C GLN A 138 -1.03 14.04 -6.30
N ASN A 139 -0.23 13.69 -5.29
CA ASN A 139 1.13 13.17 -5.46
C ASN A 139 1.18 11.62 -5.49
N VAL A 140 0.03 10.97 -5.39
CA VAL A 140 -0.08 9.50 -5.33
C VAL A 140 -0.65 8.98 -6.64
N TYR A 141 0.08 8.08 -7.29
CA TYR A 141 -0.27 7.50 -8.59
C TYR A 141 -0.34 5.98 -8.44
N PRO A 142 -1.53 5.39 -8.23
CA PRO A 142 -1.69 3.94 -8.13
C PRO A 142 -1.03 3.19 -9.29
N GLY A 143 -0.15 2.26 -8.96
CA GLY A 143 0.49 1.35 -9.91
C GLY A 143 -0.36 0.11 -10.17
N LEU A 144 -0.69 -0.15 -11.43
CA LEU A 144 -1.51 -1.28 -11.87
C LEU A 144 -0.64 -2.32 -12.58
N GLN A 145 -0.83 -3.59 -12.25
CA GLN A 145 -0.21 -4.68 -13.00
C GLN A 145 -0.97 -4.93 -14.31
N ILE A 146 -0.31 -4.77 -15.45
CA ILE A 146 -0.85 -5.04 -16.79
C ILE A 146 -0.33 -6.36 -17.36
N TYR A 147 0.06 -7.29 -16.48
CA TYR A 147 0.38 -8.66 -16.83
C TYR A 147 -0.41 -9.64 -15.98
N SER A 148 -0.62 -10.82 -16.54
CA SER A 148 -1.11 -12.00 -15.84
C SER A 148 -0.01 -13.06 -15.76
N ARG A 149 0.00 -13.83 -14.67
CA ARG A 149 0.92 -14.95 -14.48
C ARG A 149 0.09 -16.23 -14.42
N ARG A 150 0.36 -17.19 -15.30
CA ARG A 150 -0.32 -18.49 -15.34
C ARG A 150 0.71 -19.60 -15.35
N THR A 151 0.38 -20.72 -14.72
CA THR A 151 1.19 -21.95 -14.83
C THR A 151 0.53 -22.85 -15.87
N VAL A 152 1.24 -23.15 -16.95
CA VAL A 152 0.80 -24.03 -18.04
C VAL A 152 1.85 -25.12 -18.17
N ASP A 153 1.44 -26.37 -18.04
CA ASP A 153 2.32 -27.55 -18.10
C ASP A 153 3.53 -27.50 -17.15
N GLY A 154 3.34 -26.89 -15.96
CA GLY A 154 4.38 -26.72 -14.95
C GLY A 154 5.30 -25.52 -15.18
N GLU A 155 5.17 -24.81 -16.31
CA GLU A 155 5.94 -23.60 -16.61
C GLU A 155 5.13 -22.33 -16.32
N VAL A 156 5.82 -21.35 -15.74
CA VAL A 156 5.25 -20.03 -15.48
C VAL A 156 5.33 -19.20 -16.76
N ARG A 157 4.17 -18.81 -17.28
CA ARG A 157 4.05 -17.86 -18.38
C ARG A 157 3.56 -16.52 -17.87
N VAL A 158 4.12 -15.46 -18.45
CA VAL A 158 3.74 -14.07 -18.19
C VAL A 158 3.23 -13.50 -19.52
N GLU A 159 1.99 -13.05 -19.51
CA GLU A 159 1.29 -12.54 -20.69
C GLU A 159 0.65 -11.19 -20.35
N PRO A 160 0.32 -10.35 -21.35
CA PRO A 160 -0.48 -9.16 -21.13
C PRO A 160 -1.77 -9.46 -20.34
N GLN A 161 -2.17 -8.52 -19.50
CA GLN A 161 -3.48 -8.59 -18.83
C GLN A 161 -4.60 -8.34 -19.84
N HIS A 162 -5.78 -8.92 -19.60
CA HIS A 162 -6.97 -8.61 -20.39
C HIS A 162 -7.33 -7.13 -20.28
N ALA A 163 -7.58 -6.48 -21.42
CA ALA A 163 -7.86 -5.04 -21.49
C ALA A 163 -9.08 -4.62 -20.65
N ASP A 164 -10.13 -5.45 -20.58
CA ASP A 164 -11.33 -5.17 -19.78
C ASP A 164 -11.02 -5.07 -18.27
N ILE A 165 -10.10 -5.89 -17.78
CA ILE A 165 -9.63 -5.81 -16.39
C ILE A 165 -8.92 -4.49 -16.17
N VAL A 166 -7.98 -4.14 -17.05
CA VAL A 166 -7.23 -2.88 -16.94
C VAL A 166 -8.16 -1.67 -17.04
N GLU A 167 -9.14 -1.70 -17.95
CA GLU A 167 -10.15 -0.65 -18.10
C GLU A 167 -10.95 -0.46 -16.81
N GLY A 168 -11.46 -1.55 -16.21
CA GLY A 168 -12.17 -1.50 -14.93
C GLY A 168 -11.31 -0.91 -13.81
N GLN A 169 -10.02 -1.26 -13.76
CA GLN A 169 -9.08 -0.73 -12.78
C GLN A 169 -8.84 0.77 -12.96
N LEU A 170 -8.67 1.23 -14.20
CA LEU A 170 -8.48 2.65 -14.52
C LEU A 170 -9.70 3.48 -14.15
N ARG A 171 -10.91 3.00 -14.47
CA ARG A 171 -12.17 3.64 -14.05
C ARG A 171 -12.26 3.73 -12.54
N LEU A 172 -11.93 2.66 -11.83
CA LEU A 172 -11.93 2.64 -10.36
C LEU A 172 -10.91 3.61 -9.76
N VAL A 173 -9.70 3.71 -10.31
CA VAL A 173 -8.69 4.68 -9.86
C VAL A 173 -9.22 6.11 -9.98
N HIS A 174 -9.89 6.43 -11.08
CA HIS A 174 -10.53 7.74 -11.28
C HIS A 174 -11.71 7.96 -10.32
N GLU A 175 -12.58 6.96 -10.15
CA GLU A 175 -13.74 7.02 -9.26
C GLU A 175 -13.36 7.33 -7.80
N VAL A 176 -12.26 6.75 -7.31
CA VAL A 176 -11.73 7.04 -5.96
C VAL A 176 -11.17 8.47 -5.85
N GLY A 177 -10.83 9.11 -6.98
CA GLY A 177 -10.38 10.50 -7.05
C GLY A 177 -8.87 10.68 -7.25
N TYR A 178 -8.14 9.64 -7.65
CA TYR A 178 -6.72 9.79 -8.01
C TYR A 178 -6.59 10.50 -9.37
N THR A 179 -5.59 11.37 -9.49
CA THR A 179 -5.36 12.21 -10.67
C THR A 179 -4.53 11.54 -11.76
N GLY A 180 -4.10 10.30 -11.53
CA GLY A 180 -3.29 9.55 -12.47
C GLY A 180 -2.94 8.16 -11.95
N PHE A 181 -2.17 7.42 -12.75
CA PHE A 181 -1.79 6.03 -12.49
C PHE A 181 -0.41 5.73 -13.08
N ALA A 182 0.13 4.56 -12.76
CA ALA A 182 1.30 3.97 -13.43
C ALA A 182 0.98 2.54 -13.87
N LEU A 183 1.46 2.13 -15.04
CA LEU A 183 1.25 0.78 -15.57
C LEU A 183 2.56 -0.02 -15.50
N PHE A 184 2.47 -1.27 -15.04
CA PHE A 184 3.62 -2.16 -14.95
C PHE A 184 3.27 -3.58 -15.44
N ALA A 185 3.99 -4.20 -16.36
CA ALA A 185 5.31 -3.83 -16.88
C ALA A 185 5.25 -3.44 -18.36
N TYR A 186 6.18 -2.58 -18.79
CA TYR A 186 6.23 -2.08 -20.17
C TYR A 186 6.29 -3.20 -21.22
N ASN A 187 7.02 -4.28 -20.94
CA ASN A 187 7.17 -5.43 -21.84
C ASN A 187 5.90 -6.27 -22.01
N THR A 188 4.85 -5.99 -21.25
CA THR A 188 3.53 -6.64 -21.39
C THR A 188 2.45 -5.67 -21.86
N LEU A 189 2.83 -4.47 -22.30
CA LEU A 189 1.92 -3.50 -22.88
C LEU A 189 1.46 -3.97 -24.26
N SER A 190 0.16 -4.18 -24.42
CA SER A 190 -0.49 -4.54 -25.69
C SER A 190 -1.28 -3.36 -26.26
N GLU A 191 -1.56 -3.40 -27.57
CA GLU A 191 -2.42 -2.40 -28.23
C GLU A 191 -3.81 -2.31 -27.59
N ASP A 192 -4.39 -3.43 -27.17
CA ASP A 192 -5.69 -3.45 -26.50
C ASP A 192 -5.66 -2.71 -25.15
N VAL A 193 -4.57 -2.83 -24.39
CA VAL A 193 -4.37 -2.09 -23.14
C VAL A 193 -4.19 -0.60 -23.42
N VAL A 194 -3.43 -0.25 -24.47
CA VAL A 194 -3.28 1.15 -24.90
C VAL A 194 -4.63 1.75 -25.28
N GLU A 195 -5.47 1.01 -26.00
CA GLU A 195 -6.79 1.47 -26.39
C GLU A 195 -7.74 1.61 -25.20
N ALA A 196 -7.69 0.69 -24.23
CA ALA A 196 -8.41 0.84 -22.97
C ALA A 196 -8.01 2.12 -22.22
N VAL A 197 -6.71 2.43 -22.16
CA VAL A 197 -6.21 3.68 -21.55
C VAL A 197 -6.74 4.91 -22.27
N ARG A 198 -6.74 4.93 -23.61
CA ARG A 198 -7.28 6.04 -24.39
C ARG A 198 -8.76 6.26 -24.12
N ARG A 199 -9.57 5.20 -24.15
CA ARG A 199 -11.02 5.26 -23.88
C ARG A 199 -11.33 5.86 -22.51
N VAL A 200 -10.66 5.40 -21.46
CA VAL A 200 -10.87 5.93 -20.10
C VAL A 200 -10.41 7.38 -19.98
N SER A 201 -9.26 7.72 -20.57
CA SER A 201 -8.71 9.09 -20.51
C SER A 201 -9.64 10.10 -21.21
N GLN A 202 -10.23 9.74 -22.35
CA GLN A 202 -11.20 10.59 -23.05
C GLN A 202 -12.50 10.76 -22.28
N ALA A 203 -13.00 9.70 -21.63
CA ALA A 203 -14.24 9.74 -20.86
C ALA A 203 -14.13 10.52 -19.54
N THR A 204 -12.90 10.80 -19.09
CA THR A 204 -12.62 11.48 -17.81
C THR A 204 -12.01 12.87 -18.00
N ASP A 205 -11.88 13.34 -19.23
CA ASP A 205 -11.43 14.68 -19.54
C ASP A 205 -12.55 15.70 -19.27
N PRO A 206 -12.38 16.62 -18.30
CA PRO A 206 -13.40 17.60 -17.95
C PRO A 206 -13.61 18.70 -19.01
N THR A 207 -12.90 18.65 -20.15
CA THR A 207 -13.03 19.62 -21.25
C THR A 207 -13.98 19.19 -22.38
N GLN A 208 -14.71 18.08 -22.22
CA GLN A 208 -15.88 17.71 -23.05
C GLN A 208 -17.20 18.12 -22.41
#